data_AF-A0A968PHE6-F1
#
_entry.id   AF-A0A968PHE6-F1
#
_cell.length_a   1.000
_cell.length_b   1.000
_cell.length_c   1.000
_cell.angle_alpha   90.00
_cell.angle_beta   90.00
_cell.angle_gamma   90.00
#
_symmetry.space_group_name_H-M   'P 1'
#
loop_
_entity.id
_entity.type
_entity.pdbx_description
1 polymer ?
#
loop_
_entity_poly.entity_id
_entity_poly.type
_entity_poly.pdbx_seq_one_letter_code
_entity_poly.pdbx_strand_id
1 'polypeptide(L)'
;MLKTVEGTYRNGQIELTELPENVSDRTQVLITFLDSGKIDPGKLRQLIDQLETIAGIQQGFDEVDAGQTRPIGDFVQTMQQKYDISG
;
A
#
# COMPACT_ATOMS: atom_id res chain seq x y z
N MET A 1 7.87 3.18 -2.84
CA MET A 1 6.73 2.26 -2.67
C MET A 1 6.74 1.75 -1.25
N LEU A 2 5.62 1.89 -0.53
CA LEU A 2 5.44 1.25 0.76
C LEU A 2 5.04 -0.22 0.56
N LYS A 3 5.63 -1.12 1.33
CA LYS A 3 5.27 -2.54 1.40
C LYS A 3 5.15 -2.95 2.85
N THR A 4 4.08 -3.64 3.18
CA THR A 4 3.89 -4.23 4.51
C THR A 4 4.04 -5.73 4.39
N VAL A 5 4.90 -6.30 5.23
CA VAL A 5 5.13 -7.74 5.31
C VAL A 5 4.98 -8.17 6.77
N GLU A 6 4.23 -9.23 7.01
CA GLU A 6 4.13 -9.82 8.33
C GLU A 6 5.37 -10.68 8.64
N GLY A 7 5.74 -10.74 9.91
CA GLY A 7 6.87 -11.55 10.34
C GLY A 7 6.80 -11.91 11.82
N THR A 8 7.58 -12.91 12.20
CA THR A 8 7.73 -13.33 13.60
C THR A 8 9.11 -12.93 14.11
N TYR A 9 9.16 -12.31 15.28
CA TYR A 9 10.43 -12.05 15.96
C TYR A 9 10.85 -13.27 16.79
N ARG A 10 12.04 -13.81 16.52
CA ARG A 10 12.59 -14.97 17.23
C ARG A 10 14.11 -14.86 17.31
N ASN A 11 14.67 -15.05 18.51
CA ASN A 11 16.12 -15.07 18.74
C ASN A 11 16.90 -13.86 18.19
N GLY A 12 16.33 -12.66 18.28
CA GLY A 12 16.99 -11.45 17.75
C GLY A 12 16.82 -11.24 16.24
N GLN A 13 16.07 -12.11 15.56
CA GLN A 13 15.86 -12.05 14.12
C GLN A 13 14.37 -11.89 13.79
N ILE A 14 14.09 -11.22 12.67
CA ILE A 14 12.75 -11.10 12.11
C ILE A 14 12.64 -12.11 10.98
N GLU A 15 11.80 -13.12 11.18
CA GLU A 15 11.46 -14.13 10.18
C GLU A 15 10.25 -13.61 9.38
N LEU A 16 10.48 -13.15 8.15
CA LEU A 16 9.41 -12.70 7.27
C LEU A 16 8.62 -13.89 6.74
N THR A 17 7.29 -13.74 6.63
CA THR A 17 6.44 -14.77 6.01
C THR A 17 6.61 -14.84 4.50
N GLU A 18 7.02 -13.73 3.89
CA GLU A 18 7.33 -13.60 2.47
C GLU A 18 8.47 -12.60 2.24
N LEU A 19 9.21 -12.73 1.14
CA LEU A 19 10.22 -11.75 0.76
C LEU A 19 9.53 -10.61 0.00
N PRO A 20 9.69 -9.34 0.41
CA PRO A 20 9.09 -8.23 -0.30
C PRO A 20 9.75 -8.06 -1.67
N GLU A 21 8.96 -8.18 -2.74
CA GLU A 21 9.42 -7.96 -4.10
C GLU A 21 9.48 -6.46 -4.46
N ASN A 22 10.39 -6.11 -5.37
CA ASN A 22 10.55 -4.76 -5.91
C ASN A 22 10.87 -3.69 -4.84
N VAL A 23 11.60 -4.06 -3.80
CA VAL A 23 12.13 -3.14 -2.78
C VAL A 23 13.60 -2.86 -3.06
N SER A 24 13.99 -1.58 -3.05
CA SER A 24 15.38 -1.16 -3.30
C SER A 24 16.28 -1.46 -2.09
N ASP A 25 17.54 -1.82 -2.34
CA ASP A 25 18.56 -2.17 -1.33
C ASP A 25 18.83 -1.11 -0.25
N ARG A 26 18.34 0.13 -0.42
CA ARG A 26 18.50 1.24 0.54
C ARG A 26 17.17 1.75 1.11
N THR A 27 16.13 0.94 1.01
CA THR A 27 14.81 1.30 1.54
C THR A 27 14.87 1.36 3.06
N GLN A 28 14.38 2.45 3.64
CA GLN A 28 14.23 2.59 5.09
C GLN A 28 13.10 1.70 5.58
N VAL A 29 13.29 1.06 6.74
CA VAL A 29 12.32 0.14 7.34
C VAL A 29 11.85 0.65 8.70
N LEU A 30 10.57 0.46 9.01
CA LEU A 30 9.99 0.66 10.32
C LEU A 30 9.60 -0.70 10.90
N ILE A 31 10.09 -1.02 12.10
CA ILE A 31 9.77 -2.26 12.80
C ILE A 31 9.13 -1.90 14.13
N THR A 32 7.96 -2.47 14.40
CA THR A 32 7.24 -2.30 15.67
C THR A 32 7.03 -3.67 16.31
N PHE A 33 7.49 -3.84 17.55
CA PHE A 33 7.28 -5.06 18.32
C PHE A 33 5.96 -4.99 19.07
N LEU A 34 5.10 -5.97 18.85
CA LEU A 34 3.77 -6.02 19.42
C LEU A 34 3.74 -7.09 20.52
N ASP A 35 3.27 -6.72 21.70
CA ASP A 35 3.02 -7.68 22.78
C ASP A 35 1.80 -8.54 22.43
N SER A 36 1.97 -9.86 22.43
CA SER A 36 0.88 -10.80 22.17
C SER A 36 -0.26 -10.59 23.17
N GLY A 37 -1.48 -10.44 22.63
CA GLY A 37 -2.69 -10.24 23.43
C GLY A 37 -2.92 -8.83 23.97
N LYS A 38 -2.00 -7.88 23.77
CA LYS A 38 -2.23 -6.46 24.15
C LYS A 38 -2.75 -5.60 23.01
N ILE A 39 -2.59 -6.06 21.77
CA ILE A 39 -3.02 -5.33 20.58
C ILE A 39 -4.08 -6.16 19.88
N ASP A 40 -5.22 -5.51 19.63
CA ASP A 40 -6.30 -6.05 18.82
C ASP A 40 -5.80 -6.24 17.37
N PRO A 41 -5.86 -7.46 16.80
CA PRO A 41 -5.40 -7.72 15.45
C PRO A 41 -6.10 -6.87 14.38
N GLY A 42 -7.37 -6.53 14.58
CA GLY A 42 -8.14 -5.67 13.69
C GLY A 42 -7.59 -4.23 13.67
N LYS A 43 -7.18 -3.70 14.82
CA LYS A 43 -6.52 -2.37 14.89
C LYS A 43 -5.17 -2.36 14.19
N LEU A 44 -4.39 -3.43 14.30
CA LEU A 44 -3.12 -3.53 13.58
C LEU A 44 -3.35 -3.53 12.07
N ARG A 45 -4.31 -4.32 11.59
CA ARG A 45 -4.68 -4.34 10.18
C ARG A 45 -5.15 -2.97 9.69
N GLN A 46 -5.97 -2.29 10.48
CA GLN A 46 -6.41 -0.93 10.16
C GLN A 46 -5.24 0.05 10.03
N LEU A 47 -4.23 -0.04 10.89
CA LEU A 47 -3.03 0.81 10.78
C LEU A 47 -2.25 0.50 9.49
N ILE A 48 -2.14 -0.77 9.11
CA ILE A 48 -1.52 -1.19 7.85
C ILE A 48 -2.28 -0.59 6.66
N ASP A 49 -3.61 -0.74 6.62
CA ASP A 49 -4.45 -0.19 5.56
C ASP A 49 -4.32 1.35 5.45
N GLN A 50 -4.17 2.04 6.59
CA GLN A 50 -3.95 3.49 6.62
C GLN A 50 -2.60 3.87 5.99
N LEU A 51 -1.54 3.13 6.30
CA LEU A 51 -0.21 3.38 5.73
C LEU A 51 -0.22 3.14 4.21
N GLU A 52 -0.88 2.08 3.74
CA GLU A 52 -1.05 1.81 2.31
C GLU A 52 -1.85 2.90 1.60
N THR A 53 -2.91 3.41 2.24
CA THR A 53 -3.70 4.53 1.73
C THR A 53 -2.84 5.78 1.54
N ILE A 54 -2.03 6.13 2.54
CA ILE A 54 -1.12 7.28 2.45
C ILE A 54 -0.13 7.10 1.30
N ALA A 55 0.44 5.90 1.15
CA ALA A 55 1.37 5.60 0.07
C ALA A 55 0.71 5.71 -1.33
N GLY A 56 -0.53 5.22 -1.47
CA GLY A 56 -1.29 5.34 -2.72
C GLY A 56 -1.62 6.80 -3.07
N ILE A 57 -1.95 7.62 -2.07
CA ILE A 57 -2.18 9.06 -2.27
C ILE A 57 -0.89 9.75 -2.74
N GLN A 58 0.25 9.46 -2.11
CA GLN A 58 1.54 10.03 -2.52
C GLN A 58 1.90 9.64 -3.96
N GLN A 59 1.69 8.37 -4.32
CA GLN A 59 1.87 7.92 -5.70
C GLN A 59 0.98 8.70 -6.67
N GLY A 60 -0.30 8.91 -6.32
CA GLY A 60 -1.22 9.70 -7.14
C GLY A 60 -0.72 11.13 -7.37
N PHE A 61 -0.13 11.78 -6.36
CA PHE A 61 0.52 13.08 -6.53
C PHE A 61 1.71 13.00 -7.49
N ASP A 62 2.58 12.00 -7.34
CA ASP A 62 3.74 11.81 -8.22
C ASP A 62 3.30 11.59 -9.69
N GLU A 63 2.20 10.87 -9.92
CA GLU A 63 1.61 10.69 -11.26
C GLU A 63 1.08 12.00 -11.84
N VAL A 64 0.40 12.83 -11.03
CA VAL A 64 -0.06 14.16 -11.46
C VAL A 64 1.13 15.06 -11.81
N ASP A 65 2.15 15.11 -10.96
CA ASP A 65 3.35 15.93 -11.17
C ASP A 65 4.16 15.47 -12.39
N ALA A 66 4.16 14.16 -12.68
CA ALA A 66 4.75 13.59 -13.89
C ALA A 66 3.89 13.81 -15.16
N GLY A 67 2.73 14.46 -15.04
CA GLY A 67 1.80 14.70 -16.15
C GLY A 67 1.06 13.44 -16.61
N GLN A 68 1.08 12.36 -15.83
CA GLN A 68 0.36 11.10 -16.09
C GLN A 68 -1.12 11.23 -15.73
N THR A 69 -1.74 12.30 -16.24
CA THR A 69 -3.15 12.60 -16.04
C THR A 69 -3.91 12.27 -17.31
N ARG A 70 -5.22 12.07 -17.19
CA ARG A 70 -6.12 11.98 -18.33
C ARG A 70 -7.29 12.95 -18.15
N PRO A 71 -7.84 13.50 -19.23
CA PRO A 71 -9.09 14.24 -19.19
C PRO A 71 -10.21 13.41 -18.56
N ILE A 72 -11.07 14.05 -17.78
CA ILE A 72 -12.20 13.37 -17.14
C ILE A 72 -13.19 12.81 -18.18
N GLY A 73 -13.31 13.46 -19.34
CA GLY A 73 -14.15 12.99 -20.45
C GLY A 73 -13.70 11.62 -20.97
N ASP A 74 -12.39 11.44 -21.18
CA ASP A 74 -11.81 10.18 -21.65
C ASP A 74 -12.04 9.05 -20.64
N PHE A 75 -11.97 9.37 -19.35
CA PHE A 75 -12.31 8.42 -18.29
C PHE A 75 -13.79 8.00 -18.35
N VAL A 76 -14.71 8.97 -18.44
CA VAL A 76 -16.16 8.69 -18.51
C VAL A 76 -16.46 7.81 -19.71
N GLN A 77 -15.90 8.12 -20.88
CA GLN A 77 -16.08 7.33 -22.09
C GLN A 77 -15.54 5.90 -21.93
N THR A 78 -14.36 5.74 -21.31
CA THR A 78 -13.79 4.42 -21.02
C THR A 78 -14.72 3.59 -20.13
N MET A 79 -15.31 4.20 -19.09
CA MET A 79 -16.21 3.50 -18.17
C MET A 79 -17.55 3.16 -18.83
N GLN A 80 -18.10 4.05 -19.65
CA GLN A 80 -19.31 3.78 -20.44
C GLN A 80 -19.10 2.61 -21.39
N GLN A 81 -17.97 2.56 -22.11
CA GLN A 81 -17.64 1.44 -22.99
C GLN A 81 -17.40 0.13 -22.24
N LYS A 82 -16.69 0.18 -21.10
CA LYS A 82 -16.31 -1.02 -20.34
C LYS A 82 -17.51 -1.68 -19.64
N TYR A 83 -18.49 -0.88 -19.22
CA TYR A 83 -19.61 -1.34 -18.40
C TYR A 83 -20.97 -1.17 -19.09
N ASP A 84 -20.99 -0.81 -20.38
CA ASP A 84 -22.19 -0.55 -21.18
C ASP A 84 -23.17 0.41 -20.48
N ILE A 85 -22.62 1.42 -19.80
CA ILE A 85 -23.41 2.43 -19.09
C ILE A 85 -23.90 3.44 -20.13
N SER A 86 -25.18 3.37 -20.49
CA SER A 86 -25.85 4.39 -21.29
C SER A 86 -25.73 5.74 -20.58
N GLY A 87 -25.11 6.72 -21.25
CA GLY A 87 -24.95 8.10 -20.76
C GLY A 87 -26.25 8.90 -20.76
#